data_AF-A0A349D4L3-F1
#
_entry.id   AF-A0A349D4L3-F1
#
_cell.length_a   1.000
_cell.length_b   1.000
_cell.length_c   1.000
_cell.angle_alpha   90.00
_cell.angle_beta   90.00
_cell.angle_gamma   90.00
#
_symmetry.space_group_name_H-M   'P 1'
#
loop_
_entity.id
_entity.type
_entity.pdbx_description
1 polymer ?
#
loop_
_entity_poly.entity_id
_entity_poly.type
_entity_poly.pdbx_seq_one_letter_code
_entity_poly.pdbx_strand_id
1 'polypeptide(L)'
;MRLLNKGIQNTDNKYRARKAVNFTSSFFLLAVVLFVFSDKLGNLGVALGVVGAGIAFALQEVIISIAGWLNIVITGSLGVGQRVKIGEVKGDIIDIGVMNTTIMELGDWVNGDLYNGSIVTMANSFVYKEKIKNYSAEYPFLWDELEVPIRAESDHNKAREVFKRVLEEICGDFASESTKHWDRMTNKFRIEEAQVQPMVTLEFNEEWITFTLRYIVDYKKRRTTKDLIYSRLLEEIRTEPKISIAASALEVTNMNEGN
;
A
#
# COMPACT_ATOMS: atom_id res chain seq x y z
N MET A 1 25.90 -30.55 -31.11
CA MET A 1 26.60 -29.48 -31.85
C MET A 1 25.53 -28.57 -32.43
N ARG A 2 25.15 -27.50 -31.73
CA ARG A 2 25.76 -26.15 -31.74
C ARG A 2 25.58 -25.41 -33.07
N LEU A 3 24.74 -24.38 -32.96
CA LEU A 3 24.89 -23.05 -33.54
C LEU A 3 24.79 -22.97 -35.07
N LEU A 4 23.67 -22.43 -35.55
CA LEU A 4 23.60 -21.39 -36.60
C LEU A 4 22.14 -21.13 -36.99
N ASN A 5 21.43 -20.40 -36.13
CA ASN A 5 20.26 -19.64 -36.59
C ASN A 5 20.22 -18.29 -35.86
N LYS A 6 21.17 -17.42 -36.23
CA LYS A 6 21.35 -16.07 -35.68
C LYS A 6 21.58 -15.07 -36.81
N GLY A 7 20.67 -15.06 -37.80
CA GLY A 7 20.79 -14.23 -39.00
C GLY A 7 19.79 -13.08 -39.12
N ILE A 8 18.63 -13.14 -38.44
CA ILE A 8 17.49 -12.27 -38.79
C ILE A 8 17.28 -11.10 -37.81
N GLN A 9 17.92 -11.08 -36.62
CA GLN A 9 17.79 -9.96 -35.66
C GLN A 9 18.86 -8.86 -35.78
N ASN A 10 19.80 -8.96 -36.72
CA ASN A 10 20.97 -8.06 -36.77
C ASN A 10 20.76 -6.81 -37.65
N THR A 11 19.69 -6.76 -38.46
CA THR A 11 19.43 -5.66 -39.39
C THR A 11 18.71 -4.48 -38.72
N ASP A 12 17.69 -4.76 -37.88
CA ASP A 12 16.94 -3.73 -37.15
C ASP A 12 17.79 -3.04 -36.09
N ASN A 13 18.64 -3.79 -35.38
CA ASN A 13 19.57 -3.22 -34.40
C ASN A 13 20.65 -2.35 -35.06
N LYS A 14 21.17 -2.73 -36.24
CA LYS A 14 22.10 -1.90 -37.01
C LYS A 14 21.45 -0.62 -37.53
N TYR A 15 20.19 -0.70 -37.96
CA TYR A 15 19.42 0.46 -38.40
C TYR A 15 19.14 1.44 -37.25
N ARG A 16 18.67 0.94 -36.09
CA ARG A 16 18.45 1.76 -34.89
C ARG A 16 19.75 2.36 -34.35
N ALA A 17 20.84 1.60 -34.36
CA ALA A 17 22.16 2.08 -33.94
C ALA A 17 22.69 3.19 -34.87
N ARG A 18 22.59 3.02 -36.20
CA ARG A 18 22.98 4.07 -37.16
C ARG A 18 22.12 5.33 -37.01
N LYS A 19 20.81 5.16 -36.79
CA LYS A 19 19.90 6.30 -36.57
C LYS A 19 20.22 7.04 -35.28
N ALA A 20 20.53 6.32 -34.20
CA ALA A 20 20.97 6.90 -32.94
C ALA A 20 22.31 7.64 -33.09
N VAL A 21 23.31 7.04 -33.75
CA VAL A 21 24.62 7.65 -34.01
C VAL A 21 24.51 8.89 -34.89
N ASN A 22 23.68 8.85 -35.94
CA ASN A 22 23.48 10.02 -36.80
C ASN A 22 22.75 11.14 -36.06
N PHE A 23 21.80 10.81 -35.17
CA PHE A 23 21.10 11.79 -34.35
C PHE A 23 22.04 12.42 -33.32
N THR A 24 22.82 11.62 -32.59
CA THR A 24 23.81 12.13 -31.64
C THR A 24 24.90 12.94 -32.33
N SER A 25 25.44 12.48 -33.46
CA SER A 25 26.42 13.23 -34.25
C SER A 25 25.88 14.56 -34.75
N SER A 26 24.64 14.59 -35.24
CA SER A 26 23.99 15.84 -35.67
C SER A 26 23.79 16.79 -34.50
N PHE A 27 23.39 16.27 -33.34
CA PHE A 27 23.23 17.04 -32.10
C PHE A 27 24.55 17.66 -31.63
N PHE A 28 25.64 16.88 -31.60
CA PHE A 28 26.97 17.37 -31.22
C PHE A 28 27.49 18.41 -32.21
N LEU A 29 27.28 18.22 -33.53
CA LEU A 29 27.68 19.18 -34.54
C LEU A 29 26.92 20.50 -34.39
N LEU A 30 25.61 20.43 -34.12
CA LEU A 30 24.80 21.61 -33.81
C LEU A 30 25.29 22.32 -32.54
N ALA A 31 25.64 21.59 -31.49
CA ALA A 31 26.17 22.15 -30.25
C ALA A 31 27.50 22.89 -30.46
N VAL A 32 28.42 22.32 -31.25
CA VAL A 32 29.69 22.96 -31.60
C VAL A 32 29.48 24.23 -32.42
N VAL A 33 28.57 24.21 -33.41
CA VAL A 33 28.22 25.40 -34.20
C VAL A 33 27.65 26.50 -33.29
N LEU A 34 26.73 26.17 -32.39
CA LEU A 34 26.19 27.14 -31.44
C LEU A 34 27.26 27.71 -30.49
N PHE A 35 28.24 26.90 -30.09
CA PHE A 35 29.35 27.35 -29.25
C PHE A 35 30.29 28.31 -29.99
N VAL A 36 30.69 27.98 -31.23
CA VAL A 36 31.61 28.83 -32.04
C VAL A 36 30.99 30.18 -32.39
N PHE A 37 29.66 30.25 -32.55
CA PHE A 37 28.94 31.46 -32.94
C PHE A 37 28.27 32.20 -31.76
N SER A 38 28.56 31.82 -30.50
CA SER A 38 27.92 32.39 -29.31
C SER A 38 27.97 33.92 -29.25
N ASP A 39 29.10 34.50 -29.66
CA ASP A 39 29.35 35.94 -29.59
C ASP A 39 28.49 36.76 -30.56
N LYS A 40 27.90 36.12 -31.58
CA LYS A 40 27.02 36.75 -32.58
C LYS A 40 25.54 36.46 -32.34
N LEU A 41 25.20 35.68 -31.32
CA LEU A 41 23.86 35.15 -31.09
C LEU A 41 23.07 35.89 -30.00
N GLY A 42 23.54 37.01 -29.44
CA GLY A 42 22.95 37.66 -28.26
C GLY A 42 21.41 37.66 -28.19
N ASN A 43 20.72 38.25 -29.17
CA ASN A 43 19.24 38.30 -29.19
C ASN A 43 18.60 36.93 -29.49
N LEU A 44 19.25 36.08 -30.28
CA LEU A 44 18.79 34.72 -30.57
C LEU A 44 18.94 33.80 -29.34
N GLY A 45 20.00 33.95 -28.56
CA GLY A 45 20.23 33.22 -27.32
C GLY A 45 19.18 33.54 -26.27
N VAL A 46 18.80 34.81 -26.12
CA VAL A 46 17.68 35.21 -25.24
C VAL A 46 16.37 34.59 -25.71
N ALA A 47 16.05 34.67 -27.01
CA ALA A 47 14.82 34.07 -27.55
C ALA A 47 14.78 32.55 -27.37
N LEU A 48 15.88 31.85 -27.67
CA LEU A 48 16.02 30.40 -27.46
C LEU A 48 15.96 30.03 -25.98
N GLY A 49 16.50 30.86 -25.08
CA GLY A 49 16.41 30.66 -23.63
C GLY A 49 14.96 30.72 -23.15
N VAL A 50 14.19 31.72 -23.62
CA VAL A 50 12.76 31.85 -23.28
C VAL A 50 11.95 30.67 -23.83
N VAL A 51 12.16 30.29 -25.09
CA VAL A 51 11.52 29.11 -25.69
C VAL A 51 11.89 27.83 -24.94
N GLY A 52 13.17 27.68 -24.59
CA GLY A 52 13.68 26.54 -23.82
C GLY A 52 13.05 26.45 -22.44
N ALA A 53 12.92 27.57 -21.72
CA ALA A 53 12.22 27.62 -20.45
C ALA A 53 10.74 27.23 -20.59
N GLY A 54 10.06 27.69 -21.65
CA GLY A 54 8.69 27.29 -21.96
C GLY A 54 8.54 25.78 -22.22
N ILE A 55 9.48 25.19 -22.98
CA ILE A 55 9.50 23.74 -23.23
C ILE A 55 9.78 22.96 -21.94
N ALA A 56 10.74 23.40 -21.13
CA ALA A 56 11.06 22.76 -19.87
C ALA A 56 9.87 22.77 -18.90
N PHE A 57 9.14 23.89 -18.86
CA PHE A 57 7.90 24.00 -18.08
C PHE A 57 6.81 23.06 -18.62
N ALA A 58 6.63 23.00 -19.94
CA ALA A 58 5.65 22.10 -20.57
C ALA A 58 5.97 20.61 -20.34
N LEU A 59 7.26 20.24 -20.31
CA LEU A 59 7.72 18.86 -20.12
C LEU A 59 8.04 18.51 -18.67
N GLN A 60 7.75 19.41 -17.73
CA GLN A 60 8.12 19.24 -16.33
C GLN A 60 7.65 17.89 -15.77
N GLU A 61 6.40 17.49 -16.05
CA GLU A 61 5.85 16.24 -15.53
C GLU A 61 6.58 14.99 -16.06
N VAL A 62 6.99 15.02 -17.33
CA VAL A 62 7.73 13.93 -17.97
C VAL A 62 9.11 13.79 -17.32
N ILE A 63 9.80 14.91 -17.12
CA ILE A 63 11.12 14.94 -16.49
C ILE A 63 11.03 14.41 -15.05
N ILE A 64 10.05 14.87 -14.28
CA ILE A 64 9.84 14.44 -12.89
C ILE A 64 9.46 12.95 -12.85
N SER A 65 8.68 12.44 -13.80
CA SER A 65 8.31 11.02 -13.85
C SER A 65 9.52 10.12 -14.10
N ILE A 66 10.43 10.51 -15.01
CA ILE A 66 11.70 9.79 -15.22
C ILE A 66 12.55 9.83 -13.95
N ALA A 67 12.63 10.99 -13.29
CA ALA A 67 13.36 11.13 -12.03
C ALA A 67 12.76 10.25 -10.92
N GLY A 68 11.43 10.17 -10.85
CA GLY A 68 10.70 9.33 -9.90
C GLY A 68 10.96 7.85 -10.13
N TRP A 69 10.95 7.41 -11.40
CA TRP A 69 11.33 6.05 -11.77
C TRP A 69 12.77 5.72 -11.37
N LEU A 70 13.72 6.61 -11.67
CA LEU A 70 15.12 6.44 -11.26
C LEU A 70 15.23 6.32 -9.73
N ASN A 71 14.49 7.15 -8.98
CA ASN A 71 14.46 7.06 -7.53
C ASN A 71 13.94 5.69 -7.06
N ILE A 72 12.81 5.22 -7.59
CA ILE A 72 12.25 3.90 -7.26
C ILE A 72 13.27 2.79 -7.51
N VAL A 73 13.92 2.80 -8.68
CA VAL A 73 14.89 1.76 -9.08
C VAL A 73 16.16 1.79 -8.23
N ILE A 74 16.72 2.98 -7.97
CA ILE A 74 17.97 3.14 -7.19
C ILE A 74 17.75 2.80 -5.73
N THR A 75 16.62 3.25 -5.16
CA THR A 75 16.32 3.05 -3.73
C THR A 75 15.73 1.67 -3.43
N GLY A 76 15.11 1.02 -4.43
CA GLY A 76 14.31 -0.18 -4.21
C GLY A 76 13.09 0.07 -3.31
N SER A 77 12.60 1.32 -3.24
CA SER A 77 11.52 1.73 -2.32
C SER A 77 10.15 1.11 -2.64
N LEU A 78 9.91 0.79 -3.92
CA LEU A 78 8.70 0.14 -4.40
C LEU A 78 9.05 -1.02 -5.33
N GLY A 79 8.33 -2.12 -5.20
CA GLY A 79 8.49 -3.32 -6.01
C GLY A 79 7.17 -3.87 -6.52
N VAL A 80 7.23 -4.57 -7.65
CA VAL A 80 6.09 -5.31 -8.20
C VAL A 80 5.63 -6.38 -7.20
N GLY A 81 4.32 -6.48 -6.99
CA GLY A 81 3.68 -7.38 -6.03
C GLY A 81 3.50 -6.80 -4.62
N GLN A 82 4.01 -5.59 -4.35
CA GLN A 82 3.83 -4.92 -3.07
C GLN A 82 2.48 -4.21 -2.98
N ARG A 83 1.83 -4.30 -1.82
CA ARG A 83 0.64 -3.55 -1.44
C ARG A 83 0.99 -2.16 -0.95
N VAL A 84 0.43 -1.15 -1.61
CA VAL A 84 0.70 0.25 -1.34
C VAL A 84 -0.59 1.07 -1.29
N LYS A 85 -0.56 2.20 -0.58
CA LYS A 85 -1.52 3.30 -0.77
C LYS A 85 -0.73 4.55 -1.17
N ILE A 86 -1.03 5.07 -2.36
CA ILE A 86 -0.40 6.25 -2.97
C ILE A 86 -1.51 7.28 -3.18
N GLY A 87 -1.45 8.39 -2.44
CA GLY A 87 -2.58 9.31 -2.39
C GLY A 87 -3.84 8.58 -1.91
N GLU A 88 -4.89 8.58 -2.72
CA GLU A 88 -6.13 7.83 -2.43
C GLU A 88 -6.17 6.42 -3.01
N VAL A 89 -5.28 6.08 -3.95
CA VAL A 89 -5.26 4.78 -4.61
C VAL A 89 -4.59 3.76 -3.69
N LYS A 90 -5.34 2.73 -3.28
CA LYS A 90 -4.82 1.59 -2.51
C LYS A 90 -4.83 0.36 -3.41
N GLY A 91 -3.73 -0.37 -3.49
CA GLY A 91 -3.60 -1.44 -4.46
C GLY A 91 -2.31 -2.24 -4.39
N ASP A 92 -2.20 -3.26 -5.23
CA ASP A 92 -0.96 -4.01 -5.44
C ASP A 92 -0.29 -3.57 -6.74
N ILE A 93 1.01 -3.25 -6.67
CA ILE A 93 1.77 -2.83 -7.86
C ILE A 93 1.90 -4.01 -8.82
N ILE A 94 1.48 -3.84 -10.06
CA ILE A 94 1.59 -4.87 -11.11
C ILE A 94 2.71 -4.59 -12.11
N ASP A 95 3.06 -3.32 -12.33
CA ASP A 95 4.16 -2.92 -13.21
C ASP A 95 4.75 -1.56 -12.80
N ILE A 96 6.05 -1.37 -13.07
CA ILE A 96 6.76 -0.10 -12.87
C ILE A 96 7.51 0.24 -14.16
N GLY A 97 6.86 1.01 -15.02
CA GLY A 97 7.44 1.57 -16.24
C GLY A 97 8.23 2.86 -15.99
N VAL A 98 8.91 3.36 -17.02
CA VAL A 98 9.74 4.59 -16.91
C VAL A 98 8.91 5.83 -16.60
N MET A 99 7.72 5.95 -17.20
CA MET A 99 6.85 7.10 -17.00
C MET A 99 5.80 6.86 -15.93
N ASN A 100 5.32 5.61 -15.80
CA ASN A 100 4.12 5.28 -15.06
C ASN A 100 4.33 4.03 -14.20
N THR A 101 3.62 3.97 -13.06
CA THR A 101 3.43 2.76 -12.26
C THR A 101 1.98 2.32 -12.39
N THR A 102 1.76 1.03 -12.54
CA THR A 102 0.43 0.43 -12.68
C THR A 102 0.08 -0.38 -11.44
N ILE A 103 -1.14 -0.20 -10.95
CA ILE A 103 -1.64 -0.72 -9.68
C ILE A 103 -2.97 -1.44 -9.92
N MET A 104 -3.10 -2.66 -9.41
CA MET A 104 -4.38 -3.33 -9.28
C MET A 104 -5.07 -2.83 -8.02
N GLU A 105 -6.19 -2.13 -8.17
CA GLU A 105 -6.84 -1.40 -7.08
C GLU A 105 -7.60 -2.33 -6.13
N LEU A 106 -7.57 -1.95 -4.85
CA LEU A 106 -8.33 -2.55 -3.76
C LEU A 106 -9.34 -1.54 -3.22
N GLY A 107 -10.61 -1.93 -3.11
CA GLY A 107 -11.65 -1.10 -2.50
C GLY A 107 -12.67 -0.53 -3.50
N ASP A 108 -13.05 0.72 -3.29
CA ASP A 108 -14.04 1.48 -4.09
C ASP A 108 -15.43 0.82 -4.12
N TRP A 109 -15.71 -0.04 -5.11
CA TRP A 109 -16.96 -0.79 -5.24
C TRP A 109 -17.08 -1.96 -4.26
N VAL A 110 -15.96 -2.44 -3.72
CA VAL A 110 -15.92 -3.58 -2.80
C VAL A 110 -15.35 -3.14 -1.46
N ASN A 111 -16.04 -3.44 -0.36
CA ASN A 111 -15.56 -3.06 0.97
C ASN A 111 -14.28 -3.80 1.37
N GLY A 112 -13.39 -3.06 2.03
CA GLY A 112 -12.18 -3.59 2.69
C GLY A 112 -10.96 -3.64 1.79
N ASP A 113 -10.30 -4.81 1.79
CA ASP A 113 -9.00 -5.03 1.16
C ASP A 113 -9.09 -6.08 0.02
N LEU A 114 -10.19 -6.03 -0.74
CA LEU A 114 -10.41 -6.89 -1.91
C LEU A 114 -10.22 -6.11 -3.21
N TYR A 115 -9.78 -6.83 -4.25
CA TYR A 115 -9.70 -6.28 -5.60
C TYR A 115 -11.08 -5.94 -6.15
N ASN A 116 -11.18 -4.79 -6.79
CA ASN A 116 -12.39 -4.35 -7.51
C ASN A 116 -12.31 -4.61 -9.02
N GLY A 117 -11.15 -5.08 -9.51
CA GLY A 117 -10.90 -5.32 -10.94
C GLY A 117 -10.46 -4.08 -11.72
N SER A 118 -10.33 -2.93 -11.07
CA SER A 118 -9.82 -1.68 -11.65
C SER A 118 -8.30 -1.69 -11.68
N ILE A 119 -7.75 -1.24 -12.81
CA ILE A 119 -6.31 -1.03 -12.99
C ILE A 119 -6.07 0.47 -13.08
N VAL A 120 -5.32 0.99 -12.11
CA VAL A 120 -4.98 2.42 -12.05
C VAL A 120 -3.55 2.61 -12.51
N THR A 121 -3.35 3.56 -13.43
CA THR A 121 -2.02 3.93 -13.92
C THR A 121 -1.70 5.33 -13.45
N MET A 122 -0.57 5.50 -12.77
CA MET A 122 -0.14 6.77 -12.20
C MET A 122 1.22 7.16 -12.75
N ALA A 123 1.42 8.44 -13.08
CA ALA A 123 2.73 8.96 -13.45
C ALA A 123 3.68 8.88 -12.27
N ASN A 124 4.92 8.44 -12.48
CA ASN A 124 5.93 8.25 -11.42
C ASN A 124 6.32 9.53 -10.70
N SER A 125 5.87 10.69 -11.19
CA SER A 125 5.95 11.95 -10.47
C SER A 125 5.28 11.94 -9.10
N PHE A 126 4.37 10.98 -8.82
CA PHE A 126 3.75 10.80 -7.50
C PHE A 126 4.80 10.64 -6.39
N VAL A 127 6.00 10.11 -6.70
CA VAL A 127 7.08 9.89 -5.72
C VAL A 127 7.46 11.17 -4.96
N TYR A 128 7.29 12.33 -5.60
CA TYR A 128 7.61 13.63 -5.02
C TYR A 128 6.40 14.44 -4.57
N LYS A 129 5.19 14.01 -4.93
CA LYS A 129 3.95 14.77 -4.73
C LYS A 129 3.03 14.14 -3.70
N GLU A 130 3.05 12.82 -3.60
CA GLU A 130 2.11 12.04 -2.80
C GLU A 130 2.79 11.34 -1.63
N LYS A 131 2.02 11.11 -0.56
CA LYS A 131 2.46 10.23 0.53
C LYS A 131 2.30 8.77 0.09
N ILE A 132 3.34 7.98 0.28
CA ILE A 132 3.37 6.56 -0.06
C ILE A 132 3.35 5.75 1.24
N LYS A 133 2.33 4.91 1.42
CA LYS A 133 2.26 3.90 2.48
C LYS A 133 2.52 2.53 1.86
N ASN A 134 3.55 1.82 2.32
CA ASN A 134 3.83 0.46 1.86
C ASN A 134 3.48 -0.54 2.97
N TYR A 135 2.50 -1.40 2.71
CA TYR A 135 1.95 -2.36 3.67
C TYR A 135 2.63 -3.74 3.61
N SER A 136 3.60 -3.92 2.71
CA SER A 136 4.17 -5.24 2.40
C SER A 136 5.68 -5.21 2.15
N ALA A 137 6.35 -4.13 2.57
CA ALA A 137 7.79 -3.98 2.43
C ALA A 137 8.54 -4.94 3.37
N GLU A 138 9.21 -4.40 4.39
CA GLU A 138 10.03 -5.20 5.30
C GLU A 138 9.20 -5.89 6.41
N TYR A 139 7.98 -5.39 6.62
CA TYR A 139 7.03 -5.88 7.60
C TYR A 139 5.68 -6.19 6.91
N PRO A 140 5.44 -7.45 6.50
CA PRO A 140 4.23 -7.85 5.77
C PRO A 140 3.06 -8.17 6.72
N PHE A 141 2.96 -7.43 7.82
CA PHE A 141 1.94 -7.65 8.85
C PHE A 141 1.25 -6.35 9.21
N LEU A 142 0.00 -6.45 9.65
CA LEU A 142 -0.82 -5.34 10.09
C LEU A 142 -1.35 -5.62 11.49
N TRP A 143 -1.47 -4.58 12.30
CA TRP A 143 -2.36 -4.64 13.46
C TRP A 143 -3.79 -4.41 12.97
N ASP A 144 -4.69 -5.28 13.39
CA ASP A 144 -6.12 -5.10 13.20
C ASP A 144 -6.84 -5.26 14.53
N GLU A 145 -8.04 -4.68 14.58
CA GLU A 145 -8.88 -4.65 15.76
C GLU A 145 -10.31 -5.07 15.43
N LEU A 146 -10.93 -5.71 16.40
CA LEU A 146 -12.34 -6.05 16.39
C LEU A 146 -12.95 -5.79 17.75
N GLU A 147 -14.16 -5.27 17.72
CA GLU A 147 -14.94 -4.94 18.91
C GLU A 147 -16.05 -5.97 19.08
N VAL A 148 -16.21 -6.47 20.30
CA VAL A 148 -17.22 -7.45 20.68
C VAL A 148 -17.95 -6.92 21.92
N PRO A 149 -19.15 -6.34 21.75
CA PRO A 149 -19.93 -5.87 22.89
C PRO A 149 -20.65 -7.05 23.55
N ILE A 150 -20.54 -7.16 24.87
CA ILE A 150 -21.23 -8.16 25.69
C ILE A 150 -22.08 -7.47 26.75
N ARG A 151 -23.19 -8.10 27.14
CA ARG A 151 -24.07 -7.58 28.20
C ARG A 151 -23.32 -7.36 29.50
N ALA A 152 -23.67 -6.30 30.23
CA ALA A 152 -23.06 -5.94 31.50
C ALA A 152 -23.15 -7.07 32.55
N GLU A 153 -24.19 -7.89 32.49
CA GLU A 153 -24.42 -9.03 33.39
C GLU A 153 -23.56 -10.26 33.04
N SER A 154 -22.83 -10.24 31.92
CA SER A 154 -21.97 -11.36 31.51
C SER A 154 -20.73 -11.46 32.41
N ASP A 155 -20.19 -12.67 32.52
CA ASP A 155 -18.90 -12.89 33.20
C ASP A 155 -17.76 -12.37 32.32
N HIS A 156 -17.34 -11.13 32.56
CA HIS A 156 -16.28 -10.46 31.81
C HIS A 156 -14.91 -11.15 31.92
N ASN A 157 -14.63 -11.84 33.04
CA ASN A 157 -13.38 -12.58 33.18
C ASN A 157 -13.41 -13.83 32.30
N LYS A 158 -14.55 -14.54 32.28
CA LYS A 158 -14.74 -15.69 31.39
C LYS A 158 -14.70 -15.28 29.92
N ALA A 159 -15.35 -14.17 29.56
CA ALA A 159 -15.31 -13.62 28.22
C ALA A 159 -13.87 -13.30 27.79
N ARG A 160 -13.09 -12.60 28.65
CA ARG A 160 -11.69 -12.30 28.38
C ARG A 160 -10.85 -13.56 28.14
N GLU A 161 -11.03 -14.59 28.97
CA GLU A 161 -10.32 -15.87 28.84
C GLU A 161 -10.61 -16.54 27.49
N VAL A 162 -11.90 -16.65 27.14
CA VAL A 162 -12.36 -17.25 25.88
C VAL A 162 -11.84 -16.47 24.67
N PHE A 163 -12.00 -15.15 24.69
CA PHE A 163 -11.59 -14.26 23.60
C PHE A 163 -10.09 -14.29 23.38
N LYS A 164 -9.31 -14.29 24.46
CA LYS A 164 -7.85 -14.40 24.39
C LYS A 164 -7.43 -15.74 23.79
N ARG A 165 -8.02 -16.86 24.25
CA ARG A 165 -7.73 -18.20 23.70
C ARG A 165 -8.03 -18.28 22.21
N VAL A 166 -9.17 -17.77 21.76
CA VAL A 166 -9.53 -17.77 20.33
C VAL A 166 -8.54 -16.95 19.50
N LEU A 167 -8.13 -15.77 19.99
CA LEU A 167 -7.11 -14.97 19.32
C LEU A 167 -5.75 -15.69 19.26
N GLU A 168 -5.32 -16.34 20.34
CA GLU A 168 -4.07 -17.10 20.37
C GLU A 168 -4.11 -18.31 19.42
N GLU A 169 -5.25 -19.01 19.35
CA GLU A 169 -5.49 -20.15 18.45
C GLU A 169 -5.37 -19.72 16.97
N ILE A 170 -5.95 -18.58 16.59
CA ILE A 170 -6.02 -18.15 15.19
C ILE A 170 -4.81 -17.31 14.77
N CYS A 171 -4.32 -16.44 15.65
CA CYS A 171 -3.31 -15.42 15.33
C CYS A 171 -1.95 -15.66 15.99
N GLY A 172 -1.78 -16.71 16.80
CA GLY A 172 -0.51 -17.01 17.48
C GLY A 172 0.66 -17.25 16.52
N ASP A 173 0.40 -17.93 15.40
CA ASP A 173 1.41 -18.15 14.36
C ASP A 173 1.83 -16.82 13.70
N PHE A 174 0.86 -15.97 13.35
CA PHE A 174 1.15 -14.64 12.80
C PHE A 174 1.94 -13.78 13.79
N ALA A 175 1.59 -13.82 15.07
CA ALA A 175 2.32 -13.09 16.11
C ALA A 175 3.77 -13.57 16.20
N SER A 176 4.00 -14.89 16.17
CA SER A 176 5.33 -15.49 16.24
C SER A 176 6.21 -15.18 15.02
N GLU A 177 5.64 -15.22 13.82
CA GLU A 177 6.34 -14.79 12.60
C GLU A 177 6.61 -13.29 12.60
N SER A 178 5.62 -12.51 13.02
CA SER A 178 5.71 -11.06 13.12
C SER A 178 6.80 -10.61 14.08
N THR A 179 6.98 -11.26 15.24
CA THR A 179 8.09 -10.97 16.16
C THR A 179 9.44 -11.01 15.45
N LYS A 180 9.70 -12.04 14.64
CA LYS A 180 10.97 -12.19 13.89
C LYS A 180 11.17 -11.07 12.86
N HIS A 181 10.10 -10.56 12.27
CA HIS A 181 10.16 -9.40 11.38
C HIS A 181 10.36 -8.11 12.16
N TRP A 182 9.64 -7.93 13.28
CA TRP A 182 9.73 -6.75 14.13
C TRP A 182 11.12 -6.59 14.73
N ASP A 183 11.74 -7.66 15.22
CA ASP A 183 13.10 -7.61 15.78
C ASP A 183 14.13 -7.14 14.75
N ARG A 184 13.98 -7.56 13.49
CA ARG A 184 14.82 -7.07 12.38
C ARG A 184 14.58 -5.58 12.12
N MET A 185 13.34 -5.13 12.17
CA MET A 185 12.97 -3.72 12.01
C MET A 185 13.50 -2.85 13.15
N THR A 186 13.34 -3.29 14.41
CA THR A 186 13.89 -2.66 15.61
C THR A 186 15.39 -2.46 15.50
N ASN A 187 16.13 -3.50 15.10
CA ASN A 187 17.58 -3.41 14.92
C ASN A 187 17.99 -2.47 13.77
N LYS A 188 17.25 -2.47 12.66
CA LYS A 188 17.57 -1.66 11.48
C LYS A 188 17.20 -0.18 11.65
N PHE A 189 16.02 0.11 12.20
CA PHE A 189 15.43 1.45 12.26
C PHE A 189 15.46 2.07 13.66
N ARG A 190 15.91 1.34 14.69
CA ARG A 190 15.93 1.78 16.10
C ARG A 190 14.57 2.26 16.62
N ILE A 191 13.53 1.52 16.24
CA ILE A 191 12.15 1.75 16.69
C ILE A 191 11.91 1.09 18.05
N GLU A 192 10.86 1.51 18.76
CA GLU A 192 10.48 0.90 20.04
C GLU A 192 9.99 -0.54 19.87
N GLU A 193 10.15 -1.35 20.92
CA GLU A 193 9.54 -2.66 20.99
C GLU A 193 8.01 -2.52 21.02
N ALA A 194 7.33 -3.15 20.06
CA ALA A 194 5.88 -3.14 20.00
C ALA A 194 5.33 -4.47 20.51
N GLN A 195 4.17 -4.41 21.18
CA GLN A 195 3.45 -5.62 21.53
C GLN A 195 2.84 -6.25 20.27
N VAL A 196 3.43 -7.38 19.87
CA VAL A 196 2.99 -8.17 18.71
C VAL A 196 2.04 -9.31 19.07
N GLN A 197 1.98 -9.66 20.36
CA GLN A 197 1.11 -10.72 20.85
C GLN A 197 -0.34 -10.23 20.90
N PRO A 198 -1.32 -11.12 20.64
CA PRO A 198 -2.73 -10.76 20.73
C PRO A 198 -3.09 -10.22 22.11
N MET A 199 -3.95 -9.21 22.14
CA MET A 199 -4.34 -8.51 23.35
C MET A 199 -5.86 -8.32 23.38
N VAL A 200 -6.43 -8.48 24.57
CA VAL A 200 -7.84 -8.26 24.84
C VAL A 200 -7.96 -7.19 25.91
N THR A 201 -8.44 -6.02 25.53
CA THR A 201 -8.83 -4.95 26.45
C THR A 201 -10.34 -4.90 26.58
N LEU A 202 -10.82 -4.23 27.63
CA LEU A 202 -12.24 -3.93 27.77
C LEU A 202 -12.43 -2.49 28.20
N GLU A 203 -13.55 -1.93 27.75
CA GLU A 203 -14.13 -0.69 28.23
C GLU A 203 -15.57 -0.99 28.66
N PHE A 204 -16.08 -0.25 29.64
CA PHE A 204 -17.43 -0.44 30.15
C PHE A 204 -18.16 0.90 30.15
N ASN A 205 -19.38 0.90 29.61
CA ASN A 205 -20.33 2.00 29.73
C ASN A 205 -21.60 1.50 30.46
N GLU A 206 -22.61 2.34 30.63
CA GLU A 206 -23.83 1.96 31.36
C GLU A 206 -24.67 0.86 30.68
N GLU A 207 -24.46 0.59 29.38
CA GLU A 207 -25.28 -0.33 28.59
C GLU A 207 -24.61 -1.70 28.31
N TRP A 208 -23.29 -1.74 28.14
CA TRP A 208 -22.55 -2.98 27.86
C TRP A 208 -21.04 -2.86 28.15
N ILE A 209 -20.38 -4.02 28.20
CA ILE A 209 -18.91 -4.13 28.22
C ILE A 209 -18.45 -4.35 26.78
N THR A 210 -17.63 -3.45 26.24
CA THR A 210 -17.02 -3.60 24.92
C THR A 210 -15.63 -4.20 25.05
N PHE A 211 -15.41 -5.36 24.46
CA PHE A 211 -14.09 -5.95 24.34
C PHE A 211 -13.42 -5.54 23.03
N THR A 212 -12.22 -4.98 23.12
CA THR A 212 -11.38 -4.70 21.96
C THR A 212 -10.31 -5.78 21.86
N LEU A 213 -10.38 -6.55 20.77
CA LEU A 213 -9.48 -7.65 20.46
C LEU A 213 -8.49 -7.14 19.42
N ARG A 214 -7.26 -6.89 19.85
CA ARG A 214 -6.15 -6.44 19.01
C ARG A 214 -5.24 -7.60 18.67
N TYR A 215 -4.92 -7.77 17.39
CA TYR A 215 -4.10 -8.88 16.92
C TYR A 215 -3.28 -8.47 15.70
N ILE A 216 -2.29 -9.30 15.37
CA ILE A 216 -1.49 -9.15 14.16
C ILE A 216 -1.91 -10.18 13.12
N VAL A 217 -1.93 -9.76 11.86
CA VAL A 217 -2.28 -10.60 10.72
C VAL A 217 -1.46 -10.22 9.48
N ASP A 218 -1.23 -11.19 8.61
CA ASP A 218 -0.68 -10.93 7.26
C ASP A 218 -1.58 -9.94 6.49
N TYR A 219 -0.95 -8.97 5.81
CA TYR A 219 -1.63 -7.90 5.09
C TYR A 219 -2.63 -8.36 4.02
N LYS A 220 -2.50 -9.58 3.49
CA LYS A 220 -3.42 -10.19 2.52
C LYS A 220 -4.54 -10.98 3.17
N LYS A 221 -4.35 -11.45 4.41
CA LYS A 221 -5.30 -12.35 5.09
C LYS A 221 -6.25 -11.63 6.05
N ARG A 222 -6.07 -10.33 6.28
CA ARG A 222 -6.87 -9.52 7.21
C ARG A 222 -8.38 -9.84 7.22
N ARG A 223 -9.05 -9.77 6.06
CA ARG A 223 -10.51 -10.00 5.97
C ARG A 223 -10.90 -11.43 6.32
N THR A 224 -10.16 -12.42 5.80
CA THR A 224 -10.43 -13.84 6.05
C THR A 224 -10.17 -14.22 7.51
N THR A 225 -9.10 -13.69 8.10
CA THR A 225 -8.80 -13.90 9.53
C THR A 225 -9.87 -13.26 10.41
N LYS A 226 -10.34 -12.06 10.07
CA LYS A 226 -11.42 -11.40 10.81
C LYS A 226 -12.72 -12.22 10.79
N ASP A 227 -13.08 -12.77 9.64
CA ASP A 227 -14.22 -13.68 9.49
C ASP A 227 -14.08 -14.96 10.32
N LEU A 228 -12.88 -15.56 10.33
CA LEU A 228 -12.56 -16.74 11.13
C LEU A 228 -12.66 -16.45 12.64
N ILE A 229 -12.12 -15.31 13.09
CA ILE A 229 -12.21 -14.90 14.49
C ILE A 229 -13.67 -14.71 14.89
N TYR A 230 -14.47 -13.95 14.13
CA TYR A 230 -15.88 -13.75 14.46
C TYR A 230 -16.66 -15.07 14.50
N SER A 231 -16.45 -15.95 13.51
CA SER A 231 -17.11 -17.26 13.46
C SER A 231 -16.78 -18.09 14.70
N ARG A 232 -15.49 -18.18 15.06
CA ARG A 232 -15.03 -18.95 16.21
C ARG A 232 -15.52 -18.36 17.54
N LEU A 233 -15.53 -17.03 17.67
CA LEU A 233 -16.09 -16.35 18.84
C LEU A 233 -17.58 -16.65 19.01
N LEU A 234 -18.36 -16.61 17.93
CA LEU A 234 -19.79 -16.93 17.98
C LEU A 234 -20.06 -18.37 18.39
N GLU A 235 -19.24 -19.33 17.95
CA GLU A 235 -19.33 -20.72 18.38
C GLU A 235 -19.07 -20.85 19.89
N GLU A 236 -18.00 -20.26 20.39
CA GLU A 236 -17.64 -20.30 21.82
C GLU A 236 -18.71 -19.63 22.69
N ILE A 237 -19.20 -18.45 22.29
CA ILE A 237 -20.26 -17.73 23.01
C ILE A 237 -21.55 -18.56 23.07
N ARG A 238 -21.92 -19.26 21.99
CA ARG A 238 -23.10 -20.14 21.99
C ARG A 238 -22.98 -21.31 22.97
N THR A 239 -21.77 -21.78 23.23
CA THR A 239 -21.51 -22.87 24.18
C THR A 239 -21.34 -22.41 25.62
N GLU A 240 -21.07 -21.13 25.86
CA GLU A 240 -20.81 -20.57 27.19
C GLU A 240 -22.01 -19.72 27.66
N PRO A 241 -22.90 -20.26 28.52
CA PRO A 241 -24.10 -19.55 28.96
C PRO A 241 -23.82 -18.28 29.78
N LYS A 242 -22.60 -18.09 30.27
CA LYS A 242 -22.18 -16.91 31.03
C LYS A 242 -21.81 -15.71 30.16
N ILE A 243 -21.76 -15.86 28.84
CA ILE A 243 -21.42 -14.79 27.91
C ILE A 243 -22.63 -14.52 27.02
N SER A 244 -23.11 -13.28 27.00
CA SER A 244 -24.20 -12.86 26.13
C SER A 244 -23.79 -11.63 25.32
N ILE A 245 -23.97 -11.68 24.01
CA ILE A 245 -23.70 -10.54 23.12
C ILE A 245 -24.71 -9.43 23.43
N ALA A 246 -24.22 -8.20 23.54
CA ALA A 246 -25.10 -7.05 23.65
C ALA A 246 -25.77 -6.79 22.30
N ALA A 247 -27.08 -6.65 22.30
CA ALA A 247 -27.84 -6.19 21.16
C ALA A 247 -28.63 -4.96 21.61
N SER A 248 -28.62 -3.90 20.81
CA SER A 248 -29.49 -2.75 21.06
C SER A 248 -30.94 -3.22 20.98
N ALA A 249 -31.61 -3.25 22.13
CA ALA A 249 -33.06 -3.44 22.19
C ALA A 249 -33.69 -2.05 22.24
N LEU A 250 -34.49 -1.71 21.22
CA LEU A 250 -35.25 -0.47 21.21
C LEU A 250 -36.60 -0.76 21.88
N GLU A 251 -36.82 -0.23 23.08
CA GLU A 251 -38.11 -0.33 23.77
C GLU A 251 -39.02 0.80 23.26
N VAL A 252 -40.03 0.45 22.46
CA VAL A 252 -41.02 1.41 21.96
C VAL A 252 -42.21 1.44 22.90
N THR A 253 -42.25 2.43 23.80
CA THR A 253 -43.40 2.68 24.67
C THR A 253 -44.39 3.59 23.96
N ASN A 254 -45.56 3.06 23.61
CA ASN A 254 -46.64 3.87 23.05
C ASN A 254 -47.38 4.58 24.19
N MET A 255 -47.06 5.85 24.43
CA MET A 255 -47.82 6.70 25.35
C MET A 255 -49.12 7.13 24.65
N ASN A 256 -50.18 6.36 24.80
CA ASN A 256 -51.53 6.86 24.53
C ASN A 256 -51.86 7.88 25.61
N GLU A 257 -51.66 9.17 25.31
CA GLU A 257 -52.29 10.26 26.05
C GLU A 257 -53.80 10.17 25.80
N GLY A 258 -54.52 9.63 26.79
CA GLY A 258 -55.98 9.65 26.80
C GLY A 258 -56.47 11.08 26.97
N ASN A 259 -57.20 11.57 25.97
CA ASN A 259 -58.15 12.68 26.08
C ASN A 259 -59.57 12.14 26.24
#